data_AF-A0A538DDM2-F1
#
_entry.id   AF-A0A538DDM2-F1
#
_cell.length_a   1.000
_cell.length_b   1.000
_cell.length_c   1.000
_cell.angle_alpha   90.00
_cell.angle_beta   90.00
_cell.angle_gamma   90.00
#
_symmetry.space_group_name_H-M   'P 1'
#
loop_
_entity.id
_entity.type
_entity.pdbx_description
1 polymer ?
#
loop_
_entity_poly.entity_id
_entity_poly.type
_entity_poly.pdbx_seq_one_letter_code
_entity_poly.pdbx_strand_id
1 'polypeptide(L)'
;MRRFAVALVVLSLLAAAPASAMIRPQKGMSGVTLGMTKAQVRAKLGSPIGSGGGRLYFARVWVGFRLGRAVEITTTRSSEHTGSGVGVSSSESAVRRAYPSVTCSASGGFRRCRLGSGQPGTRATDFLIGHGLVLQITISLLPG
;
A
#
# COMPACT_ATOMS: atom_id res chain seq x y z
N MET A 1 -18.28 -38.93 49.32
CA MET A 1 -17.43 -37.74 49.17
C MET A 1 -17.15 -37.50 47.69
N ARG A 2 -17.41 -36.27 47.23
CA ARG A 2 -17.34 -35.76 45.85
C ARG A 2 -15.94 -35.92 45.22
N ARG A 3 -15.86 -36.30 43.95
CA ARG A 3 -14.68 -36.05 43.09
C ARG A 3 -15.15 -35.45 41.77
N PHE A 4 -15.16 -34.13 41.71
CA PHE A 4 -15.36 -33.36 40.48
C PHE A 4 -14.08 -33.42 39.67
N ALA A 5 -14.14 -33.98 38.46
CA ALA A 5 -13.07 -33.86 37.47
C ALA A 5 -13.32 -32.59 36.66
N VAL A 6 -12.58 -31.53 36.96
CA VAL A 6 -12.56 -30.29 36.17
C VAL A 6 -11.55 -30.48 35.05
N ALA A 7 -12.02 -30.66 33.81
CA ALA A 7 -11.17 -30.67 32.63
C ALA A 7 -10.86 -29.22 32.21
N LEU A 8 -9.59 -28.83 32.27
CA LEU A 8 -9.11 -27.53 31.79
C LEU A 8 -9.23 -27.44 30.27
N VAL A 9 -10.09 -26.53 29.79
CA VAL A 9 -10.10 -26.08 28.39
C VAL A 9 -9.01 -25.03 28.23
N VAL A 10 -7.89 -25.40 27.60
CA VAL A 10 -6.82 -24.46 27.22
C VAL A 10 -7.30 -23.70 25.98
N LEU A 11 -7.76 -22.46 26.19
CA LEU A 11 -8.17 -21.55 25.13
C LEU A 11 -6.91 -20.90 24.51
N SER A 12 -6.41 -21.48 23.41
CA SER A 12 -5.32 -20.88 22.64
C SER A 12 -5.80 -19.61 21.94
N LEU A 13 -5.56 -18.45 22.56
CA LEU A 13 -5.70 -17.14 21.93
C LEU A 13 -4.71 -17.04 20.77
N LEU A 14 -5.19 -17.32 19.55
CA LEU A 14 -4.52 -16.88 18.33
C LEU A 14 -4.56 -15.35 18.33
N ALA A 15 -3.45 -14.72 18.75
CA ALA A 15 -3.24 -13.30 18.53
C ALA A 15 -3.29 -13.05 17.02
N ALA A 16 -4.41 -12.51 16.54
CA ALA A 16 -4.51 -11.99 15.18
C ALA A 16 -3.46 -10.87 15.08
N ALA A 17 -2.33 -11.17 14.44
CA ALA A 17 -1.35 -10.15 14.12
C ALA A 17 -2.12 -9.02 13.42
N PRO A 18 -2.00 -7.75 13.86
CA PRO A 18 -2.63 -6.67 13.14
C PRO A 18 -2.16 -6.81 11.70
N ALA A 19 -3.10 -6.87 10.77
CA ALA A 19 -2.80 -6.79 9.34
C ALA A 19 -2.21 -5.40 9.13
N SER A 20 -0.93 -5.27 9.46
CA SER A 20 -0.25 -4.00 9.50
C SER A 20 -0.29 -3.48 8.09
N ALA A 21 -0.81 -2.26 7.99
CA ALA A 21 -0.98 -1.45 6.82
C ALA A 21 0.38 -1.12 6.20
N MET A 22 1.02 -2.16 5.69
CA MET A 22 2.42 -2.13 5.32
C MET A 22 2.52 -1.90 3.82
N ILE A 23 3.07 -0.75 3.47
CA ILE A 23 3.49 -0.42 2.12
C ILE A 23 4.76 -1.23 1.84
N ARG A 24 4.72 -2.07 0.80
CA ARG A 24 5.87 -2.80 0.28
C ARG A 24 6.26 -2.14 -1.05
N PRO A 25 7.27 -1.25 -1.06
CA PRO A 25 7.61 -0.50 -2.26
C PRO A 25 7.83 -1.42 -3.47
N GLN A 26 7.37 -0.96 -4.63
CA GLN A 26 7.39 -1.65 -5.92
C GLN A 26 6.63 -3.00 -5.93
N LYS A 27 5.83 -3.31 -4.90
CA LYS A 27 5.11 -4.60 -4.80
C LYS A 27 3.64 -4.43 -4.51
N GLY A 28 3.28 -3.72 -3.45
CA GLY A 28 1.89 -3.59 -3.02
C GLY A 28 1.69 -2.91 -1.66
N MET A 29 0.43 -2.74 -1.26
CA MET A 29 0.02 -2.18 0.03
C MET A 29 -1.40 -2.67 0.39
N SER A 30 -1.79 -2.56 1.66
CA SER A 30 -3.11 -3.02 2.17
C SER A 30 -3.48 -4.46 1.76
N GLY A 31 -2.49 -5.36 1.70
CA GLY A 31 -2.71 -6.76 1.27
C GLY A 31 -2.96 -6.96 -0.24
N VAL A 32 -2.96 -5.88 -1.03
CA VAL A 32 -3.05 -5.92 -2.49
C VAL A 32 -1.64 -5.84 -3.09
N THR A 33 -1.41 -6.60 -4.17
CA THR A 33 -0.15 -6.57 -4.93
C THR A 33 -0.41 -6.35 -6.41
N LEU A 34 0.55 -5.73 -7.09
CA LEU A 34 0.51 -5.58 -8.55
C LEU A 34 0.32 -6.96 -9.22
N GLY A 35 -0.54 -7.01 -10.23
CA GLY A 35 -0.90 -8.23 -10.96
C GLY A 35 -2.12 -8.98 -10.41
N MET A 36 -2.65 -8.61 -9.23
CA MET A 36 -3.89 -9.19 -8.73
C MET A 36 -5.08 -8.92 -9.65
N THR A 37 -6.00 -9.88 -9.76
CA THR A 37 -7.28 -9.68 -10.46
C THR A 37 -8.25 -8.86 -9.62
N LYS A 38 -9.29 -8.29 -10.24
CA LYS A 38 -10.38 -7.62 -9.49
C LYS A 38 -10.99 -8.52 -8.41
N ALA A 39 -11.15 -9.81 -8.69
CA ALA A 39 -11.68 -10.78 -7.73
C ALA A 39 -10.74 -10.97 -6.53
N GLN A 40 -9.43 -11.11 -6.77
CA GLN A 40 -8.43 -11.23 -5.71
C GLN A 40 -8.38 -9.96 -4.85
N VAL A 41 -8.47 -8.77 -5.46
CA VAL A 41 -8.52 -7.50 -4.73
C VAL A 41 -9.77 -7.44 -3.83
N ARG A 42 -10.94 -7.80 -4.36
CA ARG A 42 -12.19 -7.85 -3.57
C ARG A 42 -12.13 -8.88 -2.44
N ALA A 43 -11.50 -10.02 -2.66
CA ALA A 43 -11.30 -11.01 -1.61
C ALA A 43 -10.42 -10.49 -0.46
N LYS A 44 -9.52 -9.52 -0.73
CA LYS A 44 -8.66 -8.90 0.30
C LYS A 44 -9.27 -7.68 0.97
N LEU A 45 -9.97 -6.85 0.19
CA LEU A 45 -10.45 -5.54 0.64
C LEU A 45 -11.96 -5.46 0.86
N GLY A 46 -12.69 -6.52 0.56
CA GLY A 46 -14.15 -6.53 0.55
C GLY A 46 -14.74 -5.81 -0.68
N SER A 47 -15.95 -5.29 -0.50
CA SER A 47 -16.66 -4.57 -1.56
C SER A 47 -16.07 -3.17 -1.75
N PRO A 48 -15.88 -2.70 -3.00
CA PRO A 48 -15.47 -1.33 -3.25
C PRO A 48 -16.58 -0.35 -2.87
N ILE A 49 -16.20 0.84 -2.42
CA ILE A 49 -17.11 1.96 -2.13
C ILE A 49 -17.43 2.79 -3.38
N GLY A 50 -16.75 2.50 -4.49
CA GLY A 50 -16.97 3.16 -5.76
C GLY A 50 -16.09 2.60 -6.87
N SER A 51 -16.36 3.02 -8.11
CA SER A 51 -15.56 2.67 -9.28
C SER A 51 -15.62 3.78 -10.32
N GLY A 52 -14.55 3.97 -11.07
CA GLY A 52 -14.49 4.99 -12.13
C GLY A 52 -13.11 5.03 -12.79
N GLY A 53 -13.06 5.40 -14.09
CA GLY A 53 -11.80 5.56 -14.83
C GLY A 53 -10.86 4.34 -14.78
N GLY A 54 -11.41 3.12 -14.80
CA GLY A 54 -10.62 1.88 -14.69
C GLY A 54 -10.13 1.53 -13.27
N ARG A 55 -10.59 2.26 -12.24
CA ARG A 55 -10.22 2.07 -10.84
C ARG A 55 -11.37 1.52 -10.00
N LEU A 56 -11.01 0.80 -8.95
CA LEU A 56 -11.88 0.47 -7.82
C LEU A 56 -11.42 1.24 -6.59
N TYR A 57 -12.35 1.85 -5.88
CA TYR A 57 -12.09 2.65 -4.68
C TYR A 57 -12.50 1.85 -3.45
N PHE A 58 -11.62 1.83 -2.44
CA PHE A 58 -11.84 1.20 -1.14
C PHE A 58 -11.55 2.22 -0.04
N ALA A 59 -11.93 1.92 1.20
CA ALA A 59 -11.79 2.86 2.32
C ALA A 59 -10.36 3.39 2.54
N ARG A 60 -9.34 2.56 2.25
CA ARG A 60 -7.92 2.84 2.50
C ARG A 60 -7.09 3.11 1.25
N VAL A 61 -7.48 2.54 0.13
CA VAL A 61 -6.72 2.57 -1.13
C VAL A 61 -7.65 2.63 -2.31
N TRP A 62 -7.15 3.08 -3.45
CA TRP A 62 -7.74 2.76 -4.74
C TRP A 62 -6.79 1.95 -5.60
N VAL A 63 -7.36 1.09 -6.43
CA VAL A 63 -6.62 0.16 -7.28
C VAL A 63 -7.01 0.39 -8.73
N GLY A 64 -6.03 0.73 -9.56
CA GLY A 64 -6.18 0.86 -11.01
C GLY A 64 -5.88 -0.44 -11.73
N PHE A 65 -6.68 -0.75 -12.74
CA PHE A 65 -6.58 -1.99 -13.50
C PHE A 65 -6.30 -1.73 -14.98
N ARG A 66 -5.44 -2.55 -15.56
CA ARG A 66 -5.22 -2.65 -17.02
C ARG A 66 -5.33 -4.10 -17.42
N LEU A 67 -6.12 -4.40 -18.46
CA LEU A 67 -6.39 -5.78 -18.92
C LEU A 67 -6.81 -6.73 -17.77
N GLY A 68 -7.64 -6.23 -16.85
CA GLY A 68 -8.14 -6.99 -15.69
C GLY A 68 -7.15 -7.21 -14.55
N ARG A 69 -5.94 -6.67 -14.63
CA ARG A 69 -4.85 -6.83 -13.64
C ARG A 69 -4.55 -5.52 -12.93
N ALA A 70 -4.30 -5.56 -11.63
CA ALA A 70 -3.90 -4.41 -10.84
C ALA A 70 -2.55 -3.89 -11.31
N VAL A 71 -2.49 -2.64 -11.76
CA VAL A 71 -1.27 -1.97 -12.23
C VAL A 71 -0.96 -0.70 -11.44
N GLU A 72 -1.88 -0.26 -10.60
CA GLU A 72 -1.72 0.92 -9.76
C GLU A 72 -2.40 0.63 -8.41
N ILE A 73 -1.74 0.94 -7.31
CA ILE A 73 -2.30 0.89 -5.96
C ILE A 73 -1.87 2.18 -5.26
N THR A 74 -2.84 2.95 -4.79
CA THR A 74 -2.57 4.28 -4.23
C THR A 74 -3.27 4.48 -2.91
N THR A 75 -2.61 5.18 -1.99
CA THR A 75 -3.17 5.61 -0.71
C THR A 75 -2.85 7.07 -0.41
N THR A 76 -3.77 7.71 0.31
CA THR A 76 -3.61 9.00 1.00
C THR A 76 -3.78 8.84 2.51
N ARG A 77 -3.85 7.61 3.02
CA ARG A 77 -4.02 7.34 4.45
C ARG A 77 -2.68 7.35 5.16
N SER A 78 -2.57 8.15 6.21
CA SER A 78 -1.41 8.19 7.12
C SER A 78 -1.20 6.89 7.91
N SER A 79 -2.22 6.04 8.00
CA SER A 79 -2.09 4.74 8.66
C SER A 79 -1.34 3.70 7.84
N GLU A 80 -1.09 3.93 6.54
CA GLU A 80 -0.25 3.08 5.70
C GLU A 80 1.20 3.58 5.72
N HIS A 81 2.13 2.71 6.09
CA HIS A 81 3.55 3.04 6.15
C HIS A 81 4.42 1.88 5.67
N THR A 82 5.60 2.22 5.18
CA THR A 82 6.61 1.24 4.80
C THR A 82 7.28 0.63 6.04
N GLY A 83 8.05 -0.44 5.86
CA GLY A 83 8.82 -1.04 6.95
C GLY A 83 9.85 -0.08 7.59
N SER A 84 10.26 0.96 6.87
CA SER A 84 11.14 2.03 7.37
C SER A 84 10.37 3.20 8.02
N GLY A 85 9.06 3.09 8.18
CA GLY A 85 8.20 4.12 8.80
C GLY A 85 7.78 5.26 7.85
N VAL A 86 8.23 5.25 6.59
CA VAL A 86 7.80 6.27 5.61
C VAL A 86 6.35 6.02 5.19
N GLY A 87 5.50 7.02 5.33
CA GLY A 87 4.08 7.01 4.96
C GLY A 87 3.61 8.39 4.51
N VAL A 88 2.30 8.57 4.39
CA VAL A 88 1.70 9.90 4.19
C VAL A 88 2.06 10.80 5.37
N SER A 89 2.30 12.09 5.10
CA SER A 89 2.85 13.11 6.02
C SER A 89 4.32 12.95 6.39
N SER A 90 5.05 11.95 5.86
CA SER A 90 6.52 11.93 5.98
C SER A 90 7.15 13.07 5.18
N SER A 91 8.28 13.59 5.63
CA SER A 91 9.00 14.63 4.88
C SER A 91 9.77 14.05 3.69
N GLU A 92 10.08 14.88 2.69
CA GLU A 92 10.98 14.49 1.60
C GLU A 92 12.32 13.96 2.12
N SER A 93 12.87 14.58 3.16
CA SER A 93 14.14 14.15 3.76
C SER A 93 14.02 12.77 4.41
N ALA A 94 12.88 12.43 5.02
CA ALA A 94 12.63 11.08 5.53
C ALA A 94 12.59 10.04 4.40
N VAL A 95 11.94 10.37 3.27
CA VAL A 95 11.91 9.50 2.08
C VAL A 95 13.33 9.24 1.57
N ARG A 96 14.15 10.29 1.41
CA ARG A 96 15.54 10.17 0.93
C ARG A 96 16.44 9.39 1.89
N ARG A 97 16.27 9.57 3.20
CA ARG A 97 17.02 8.80 4.20
C ARG A 97 16.65 7.32 4.18
N ALA A 98 15.36 7.01 4.07
CA ALA A 98 14.89 5.62 4.01
C ALA A 98 15.26 4.93 2.70
N TYR A 99 15.33 5.69 1.61
CA TYR A 99 15.58 5.18 0.26
C TYR A 99 16.66 6.01 -0.46
N PRO A 100 17.95 5.73 -0.24
CA PRO A 100 19.04 6.49 -0.85
C PRO A 100 19.03 6.52 -2.39
N SER A 101 18.46 5.48 -3.01
CA SER A 101 18.33 5.38 -4.47
C SER A 101 17.10 6.10 -5.05
N VAL A 102 16.36 6.86 -4.24
CA VAL A 102 15.17 7.59 -4.70
C VAL A 102 15.59 8.78 -5.57
N THR A 103 14.93 8.95 -6.71
CA THR A 103 15.12 10.12 -7.56
C THR A 103 13.96 11.08 -7.35
N CYS A 104 14.24 12.32 -6.94
CA CYS A 104 13.18 13.29 -6.68
C CYS A 104 13.25 14.50 -7.62
N SER A 105 12.22 14.68 -8.44
CA SER A 105 12.12 15.75 -9.43
C SER A 105 10.86 16.60 -9.23
N ALA A 106 10.80 17.75 -9.90
CA ALA A 106 9.56 18.49 -10.05
C ALA A 106 8.55 17.65 -10.86
N SER A 107 7.27 17.77 -10.52
CA SER A 107 6.15 17.06 -11.15
C SER A 107 4.93 17.98 -11.16
N GLY A 108 4.86 18.90 -12.12
CA GLY A 108 3.89 20.00 -12.10
C GLY A 108 4.13 20.91 -10.90
N GLY A 109 3.04 21.36 -10.24
CA GLY A 109 3.10 22.16 -9.01
C GLY A 109 3.53 21.40 -7.74
N PHE A 110 3.94 20.14 -7.87
CA PHE A 110 4.35 19.26 -6.78
C PHE A 110 5.78 18.77 -6.98
N ARG A 111 6.31 18.12 -5.95
CA ARG A 111 7.51 17.28 -6.06
C ARG A 111 7.12 15.82 -6.10
N ARG A 112 7.90 15.02 -6.81
CA ARG A 112 7.75 13.56 -6.85
C ARG A 112 9.08 12.92 -6.53
N CYS A 113 9.10 12.09 -5.51
CA CYS A 113 10.20 11.16 -5.25
C CYS A 113 9.83 9.78 -5.76
N ARG A 114 10.64 9.22 -6.66
CA ARG A 114 10.42 7.90 -7.27
C ARG A 114 11.47 6.92 -6.79
N LEU A 115 11.00 5.79 -6.30
CA LEU A 115 11.80 4.61 -6.02
C LEU A 115 11.55 3.55 -7.11
N GLY A 116 12.63 3.09 -7.76
CA GLY A 116 12.58 2.23 -8.95
C GLY A 116 13.06 2.98 -10.21
N SER A 117 13.30 2.27 -11.30
CA SER A 117 13.96 2.85 -12.49
C SER A 117 13.10 3.84 -13.27
N GLY A 118 11.77 3.77 -13.12
CA GLY A 118 10.85 4.62 -13.87
C GLY A 118 10.72 4.26 -15.36
N GLN A 119 11.32 3.15 -15.80
CA GLN A 119 11.30 2.70 -17.18
C GLN A 119 10.00 1.99 -17.55
N PRO A 120 9.61 1.98 -18.84
CA PRO A 120 8.48 1.19 -19.32
C PRO A 120 8.55 -0.29 -18.86
N GLY A 121 7.41 -0.86 -18.46
CA GLY A 121 7.32 -2.24 -17.98
C GLY A 121 7.91 -2.50 -16.58
N THR A 122 8.50 -1.50 -15.94
CA THR A 122 9.08 -1.64 -14.59
C THR A 122 8.12 -1.22 -13.49
N ARG A 123 8.46 -1.57 -12.25
CA ARG A 123 7.68 -1.20 -11.06
C ARG A 123 8.29 0.01 -10.39
N ALA A 124 7.44 0.91 -9.92
CA ALA A 124 7.86 2.10 -9.20
C ALA A 124 7.03 2.33 -7.94
N THR A 125 7.58 3.11 -7.02
CA THR A 125 6.84 3.74 -5.92
C THR A 125 7.07 5.23 -5.97
N ASP A 126 6.00 5.96 -6.22
CA ASP A 126 5.99 7.41 -6.30
C ASP A 126 5.44 7.97 -4.99
N PHE A 127 6.21 8.85 -4.36
CA PHE A 127 5.80 9.69 -3.25
C PHE A 127 5.53 11.09 -3.81
N LEU A 128 4.25 11.47 -3.89
CA LEU A 128 3.86 12.81 -4.26
C LEU A 128 3.99 13.73 -3.04
N ILE A 129 4.69 14.83 -3.20
CA ILE A 129 5.09 15.73 -2.12
C ILE A 129 4.56 17.13 -2.40
N GLY A 130 3.85 17.69 -1.44
CA GLY A 130 3.40 19.08 -1.42
C GLY A 130 3.75 19.72 -0.07
N HIS A 131 4.19 20.97 -0.09
CA HIS A 131 4.68 21.67 1.11
C HIS A 131 5.73 20.87 1.90
N GLY A 132 6.56 20.09 1.21
CA GLY A 132 7.63 19.28 1.82
C GLY A 132 7.19 17.95 2.45
N LEU A 133 5.89 17.64 2.43
CA LEU A 133 5.31 16.42 3.02
C LEU A 133 4.69 15.51 1.95
N VAL A 134 4.79 14.20 2.15
CA VAL A 134 4.15 13.19 1.32
C VAL A 134 2.63 13.31 1.45
N LEU A 135 1.95 13.59 0.34
CA LEU A 135 0.49 13.68 0.26
C LEU A 135 -0.13 12.35 -0.18
N GLN A 136 0.59 11.61 -1.03
CA GLN A 136 0.09 10.40 -1.67
C GLN A 136 1.26 9.45 -1.95
N ILE A 137 1.00 8.16 -1.79
CA ILE A 137 1.93 7.11 -2.18
C ILE A 137 1.26 6.22 -3.22
N THR A 138 1.92 6.06 -4.37
CA THR A 138 1.44 5.25 -5.49
C THR A 138 2.46 4.17 -5.80
N ILE A 139 2.03 2.91 -5.82
CA ILE A 139 2.79 1.78 -6.35
C ILE A 139 2.23 1.43 -7.73
N SER A 140 3.08 1.41 -8.75
CA SER A 140 2.64 1.19 -10.12
C SER A 140 3.52 0.21 -10.88
N LEU A 141 2.90 -0.50 -11.82
CA LEU A 141 3.55 -1.16 -12.95
C LEU A 141 3.40 -0.22 -14.15
N LEU A 142 4.52 0.36 -14.59
CA LEU A 142 4.53 1.33 -15.67
C LEU A 142 4.19 0.67 -17.01
N PRO A 143 3.45 1.35 -17.90
CA PRO A 143 3.16 0.82 -19.22
C PRO A 143 4.48 0.51 -19.94
N GLY A 144 4.60 -0.72 -20.42
CA GLY A 144 5.59 -1.14 -21.41
C GLY A 144 5.04 -0.95 -22.81
#